data_AF-A0A820D6L0-F1
#
_entry.id   AF-A0A820D6L0-F1
#
_cell.length_a   1.000
_cell.length_b   1.000
_cell.length_c   1.000
_cell.angle_alpha   90.00
_cell.angle_beta   90.00
_cell.angle_gamma   90.00
#
_symmetry.space_group_name_H-M   'P 1'
#
loop_
_entity.id
_entity.type
_entity.pdbx_description
1 polymer ?
#
loop_
_entity_poly.entity_id
_entity_poly.type
_entity_poly.pdbx_seq_one_letter_code
_entity_poly.pdbx_strand_id
1 'polypeptide(L)'
;NGRLVGNPAKNQVAMNPNNTIFDAKRLIGRQFYDPTVQYDMKLWPFKVINDHCKPKILIEFKNEAKVFTPEEILAMILTKMKNIAEAYLEEKVTDAIISVPAHFNDSQRQATKDAGIIAGLNVLRLINEPTAAAIAYDLDKNVSGERNIIVFDLGSGNINVSVLKIEQQIIEVKSVVGDTYLCGKDFDNRMVAHFVKEFKRINNKDLSQNKHNLCRLYTACEHENDVPKSIPIAVVAIRNCTFGCFEN
;
A
#
# COMPACT_ATOMS: atom_id res chain seq x y z
N ASN A 1 -8.13 9.52 21.62
CA ASN A 1 -7.92 8.39 20.68
C ASN A 1 -6.44 8.13 20.51
N GLY A 2 -6.03 6.86 20.64
CA GLY A 2 -4.64 6.44 20.47
C GLY A 2 -4.24 6.32 19.00
N ARG A 3 -3.10 5.68 18.74
CA ARG A 3 -2.63 5.37 17.39
C ARG A 3 -3.53 4.32 16.72
N LEU A 4 -3.96 4.57 15.48
CA LEU A 4 -4.75 3.64 14.68
C LEU A 4 -3.89 3.01 13.58
N VAL A 5 -4.13 1.73 13.27
CA VAL A 5 -3.44 0.98 12.21
C VAL A 5 -4.45 0.10 11.47
N GLY A 6 -4.36 0.00 10.14
CA GLY A 6 -5.27 -0.77 9.28
C GLY A 6 -6.57 -0.03 8.98
N ASN A 7 -7.69 -0.77 8.88
CA ASN A 7 -9.01 -0.22 8.51
C ASN A 7 -9.43 1.01 9.35
N PRO A 8 -9.24 1.04 10.68
CA PRO A 8 -9.58 2.23 11.47
C PRO A 8 -8.81 3.49 11.04
N ALA A 9 -7.55 3.36 10.62
CA ALA A 9 -6.77 4.49 10.10
C ALA A 9 -7.23 4.90 8.70
N LYS A 10 -7.50 3.91 7.82
CA LYS A 10 -8.01 4.15 6.45
C LYS A 10 -9.36 4.90 6.48
N ASN A 11 -10.27 4.49 7.37
CA ASN A 11 -11.63 5.04 7.45
C ASN A 11 -11.68 6.52 7.85
N GLN A 12 -10.65 7.04 8.53
CA GLN A 12 -10.60 8.45 8.96
C GLN A 12 -9.75 9.34 8.04
N VAL A 13 -9.21 8.81 6.94
CA VAL A 13 -8.28 9.56 6.07
C VAL A 13 -8.89 10.87 5.55
N ALA A 14 -10.19 10.88 5.26
CA ALA A 14 -10.91 12.06 4.80
C ALA A 14 -11.00 13.17 5.87
N MET A 15 -11.02 12.79 7.15
CA MET A 15 -11.14 13.71 8.28
C MET A 15 -9.78 14.15 8.84
N ASN A 16 -8.75 13.32 8.69
CA ASN A 16 -7.42 13.57 9.23
C ASN A 16 -6.30 13.19 8.24
N PRO A 17 -6.26 13.79 7.04
CA PRO A 17 -5.36 13.37 5.97
C PRO A 17 -3.88 13.60 6.29
N ASN A 18 -3.55 14.72 6.95
CA ASN A 18 -2.15 15.10 7.23
C ASN A 18 -1.48 14.20 8.28
N ASN A 19 -2.26 13.47 9.08
CA ASN A 19 -1.77 12.56 10.12
C ASN A 19 -2.14 11.09 9.85
N THR A 20 -2.66 10.78 8.65
CA THR A 20 -2.93 9.41 8.21
C THR A 20 -1.88 9.01 7.19
N ILE A 21 -1.00 8.09 7.60
CA ILE A 21 0.18 7.71 6.82
C ILE A 21 -0.12 6.46 6.00
N PHE A 22 0.26 6.51 4.72
CA PHE A 22 0.15 5.41 3.76
C PHE A 22 1.35 5.44 2.81
N ASP A 23 1.52 4.41 1.98
CA ASP A 23 2.62 4.28 1.02
C ASP A 23 4.04 4.39 1.61
N ALA A 24 4.23 4.18 2.92
CA ALA A 24 5.53 4.28 3.58
C ALA A 24 6.60 3.34 2.97
N LYS A 25 6.19 2.24 2.33
CA LYS A 25 7.06 1.34 1.56
C LYS A 25 7.77 2.04 0.39
N ARG A 26 7.24 3.15 -0.13
CA ARG A 26 7.90 3.98 -1.15
C ARG A 26 9.09 4.77 -0.62
N LEU A 27 9.13 5.04 0.69
CA LEU A 27 10.20 5.79 1.36
C LEU A 27 11.29 4.91 1.97
N ILE A 28 10.97 3.65 2.28
CA ILE A 28 11.84 2.76 3.05
C ILE A 28 13.20 2.56 2.37
N GLY A 29 14.29 2.70 3.13
CA GLY A 29 15.66 2.54 2.65
C GLY A 29 16.13 3.53 1.57
N ARG A 30 15.33 4.57 1.25
CA ARG A 30 15.69 5.61 0.28
C ARG A 30 16.30 6.84 0.95
N GLN A 31 16.96 7.66 0.13
CA GLN A 31 17.45 8.97 0.52
C GLN A 31 16.37 10.03 0.26
N PHE A 32 16.34 11.09 1.07
CA PHE A 32 15.37 12.17 0.95
C PHE A 32 15.40 12.82 -0.43
N TYR A 33 16.60 13.01 -0.99
CA TYR A 33 16.80 13.64 -2.29
C TYR A 33 16.66 12.69 -3.49
N ASP A 34 16.26 11.42 -3.28
CA ASP A 34 15.94 10.52 -4.38
C ASP A 34 14.83 11.14 -5.26
N PRO A 35 15.00 11.23 -6.60
CA PRO A 35 13.98 11.78 -7.48
C PRO A 35 12.60 11.16 -7.31
N THR A 36 12.52 9.85 -7.02
CA THR A 36 11.22 9.18 -6.81
C THR A 36 10.58 9.66 -5.51
N VAL A 37 11.37 9.85 -4.44
CA VAL A 37 10.88 10.40 -3.16
C VAL A 37 10.38 11.83 -3.35
N GLN A 38 11.14 12.67 -4.06
CA GLN A 38 10.74 14.05 -4.36
C GLN A 38 9.48 14.14 -5.21
N TYR A 39 9.26 13.19 -6.11
CA TYR A 39 8.03 13.08 -6.88
C TYR A 39 6.86 12.64 -5.99
N ASP A 40 7.02 11.54 -5.25
CA ASP A 40 5.97 10.96 -4.41
C ASP A 40 5.52 11.92 -3.29
N MET A 41 6.44 12.70 -2.71
CA MET A 41 6.14 13.70 -1.69
C MET A 41 5.13 14.77 -2.14
N LYS A 42 5.03 15.04 -3.44
CA LYS A 42 4.06 16.01 -3.99
C LYS A 42 2.64 15.46 -4.00
N LEU A 43 2.49 14.13 -3.89
CA LEU A 43 1.22 13.43 -3.98
C LEU A 43 0.61 13.14 -2.60
N TRP A 44 1.39 13.23 -1.53
CA TRP A 44 0.92 12.90 -0.18
C TRP A 44 0.41 14.13 0.59
N PRO A 45 -0.64 13.97 1.42
CA PRO A 45 -1.12 15.03 2.29
C PRO A 45 -0.26 15.21 3.56
N PHE A 46 0.45 14.17 3.99
CA PHE A 46 1.31 14.21 5.16
C PHE A 46 2.70 14.75 4.81
N LYS A 47 3.38 15.34 5.79
CA LYS A 47 4.67 16.00 5.58
C LYS A 47 5.83 15.00 5.74
N VAL A 48 6.72 15.00 4.75
CA VAL A 48 8.02 14.32 4.83
C VAL A 48 9.11 15.37 5.00
N ILE A 49 9.98 15.18 5.99
CA ILE A 49 11.10 16.06 6.32
C ILE A 49 12.43 15.35 6.06
N ASN A 50 13.46 16.14 5.79
CA ASN A 50 14.82 15.65 5.69
C ASN A 50 15.45 15.60 7.09
N ASP A 51 15.98 14.45 7.46
CA ASP A 51 16.84 14.31 8.63
C ASP A 51 18.13 13.60 8.22
N HIS A 52 19.22 14.35 8.09
CA HIS A 52 20.53 13.83 7.66
C HIS A 52 20.48 12.98 6.38
N CYS A 53 19.81 13.51 5.33
CA CYS A 53 19.57 12.87 4.05
C CYS A 53 18.58 11.69 4.07
N LYS A 54 17.99 11.34 5.22
CA LYS A 54 16.95 10.32 5.32
C LYS A 54 15.56 10.95 5.38
N PRO A 55 14.56 10.41 4.64
CA PRO A 55 13.20 10.90 4.74
C PRO A 55 12.57 10.43 6.05
N LYS A 56 11.97 11.36 6.79
CA LYS A 56 11.15 11.06 7.97
C LYS A 56 9.77 11.69 7.85
N ILE A 57 8.79 11.06 8.45
CA ILE A 57 7.38 11.46 8.38
C ILE A 57 7.06 12.29 9.62
N LEU A 58 6.65 13.54 9.42
CA LEU A 58 6.24 14.43 10.49
C LEU A 58 4.71 14.41 10.62
N ILE A 59 4.23 14.08 11.82
CA ILE A 59 2.82 14.17 12.18
C ILE A 59 2.63 15.04 13.41
N GLU A 60 1.41 15.53 13.58
CA GLU A 60 0.98 16.22 14.80
C GLU A 60 0.06 15.29 15.59
N PHE A 61 0.41 15.05 16.86
CA PHE A 61 -0.39 14.22 17.74
C PHE A 61 -0.52 14.90 19.10
N LYS A 62 -1.76 15.23 19.50
CA LYS A 62 -2.04 15.96 20.74
C LYS A 62 -1.25 17.28 20.87
N ASN A 63 -1.17 18.04 19.78
CA ASN A 63 -0.41 19.29 19.67
C ASN A 63 1.13 19.13 19.84
N GLU A 64 1.63 17.91 19.75
CA GLU A 64 3.07 17.62 19.73
C GLU A 64 3.49 17.13 18.35
N ALA A 65 4.57 17.71 17.83
CA ALA A 65 5.23 17.23 16.63
C ALA A 65 5.92 15.89 16.91
N LYS A 66 5.55 14.86 16.16
CA LYS A 66 6.19 13.53 16.20
C LYS A 66 6.80 13.21 14.86
N VAL A 67 8.02 12.70 14.90
CA VAL A 67 8.79 12.33 13.71
C VAL A 67 8.97 10.82 13.73
N PHE A 68 8.62 10.17 12.63
CA PHE A 68 8.77 8.72 12.46
C PHE A 68 9.64 8.41 11.26
N THR A 69 10.43 7.35 11.35
CA THR A 69 11.10 6.79 10.18
C THR A 69 10.13 5.89 9.39
N PRO A 70 10.37 5.66 8.08
CA PRO A 70 9.58 4.71 7.30
C PRO A 70 9.58 3.30 7.91
N GLU A 71 10.69 2.88 8.52
CA GLU A 71 10.84 1.61 9.21
C GLU A 71 9.93 1.52 10.43
N GLU A 72 9.82 2.58 11.24
CA GLU A 72 8.90 2.63 12.38
C GLU A 72 7.44 2.52 11.93
N ILE A 73 7.06 3.20 10.85
CA ILE A 73 5.71 3.07 10.28
C ILE A 73 5.44 1.64 9.80
N LEU A 74 6.39 1.03 9.10
CA LEU A 74 6.27 -0.36 8.67
C LEU A 74 6.20 -1.31 9.88
N ALA A 75 6.97 -1.06 10.93
CA ALA A 75 6.94 -1.85 12.16
C ALA A 75 5.57 -1.79 12.85
N MET A 76 4.88 -0.64 12.81
CA MET A 76 3.51 -0.52 13.32
C MET A 76 2.53 -1.41 12.54
N ILE A 77 2.69 -1.50 11.22
CA ILE A 77 1.90 -2.38 10.36
C ILE A 77 2.23 -3.85 10.67
N LEU A 78 3.51 -4.20 10.75
CA LEU A 78 3.95 -5.56 11.10
C LEU A 78 3.47 -5.98 12.49
N THR A 79 3.49 -5.08 13.46
CA THR A 79 2.93 -5.32 14.80
C THR A 79 1.44 -5.61 14.72
N LYS A 80 0.69 -4.89 13.88
CA LYS A 80 -0.74 -5.18 13.68
C LYS A 80 -0.95 -6.56 13.06
N MET A 81 -0.14 -6.96 12.08
CA MET A 81 -0.20 -8.29 11.48
C MET A 81 0.18 -9.40 12.47
N LYS A 82 1.23 -9.18 13.26
CA LYS A 82 1.62 -10.05 14.37
C LYS A 82 0.46 -10.26 15.33
N ASN A 83 -0.16 -9.19 15.82
CA ASN A 83 -1.28 -9.28 16.76
C ASN A 83 -2.50 -10.03 16.17
N ILE A 84 -2.73 -9.93 14.85
CA ILE A 84 -3.77 -10.71 14.18
C ILE A 84 -3.43 -12.20 14.18
N ALA A 85 -2.18 -12.55 13.85
CA ALA A 85 -1.71 -13.94 13.88
C ALA A 85 -1.73 -14.52 15.30
N GLU A 86 -1.27 -13.77 16.31
CA GLU A 86 -1.30 -14.18 17.72
C GLU A 86 -2.73 -14.40 18.22
N ALA A 87 -3.67 -13.54 17.81
CA ALA A 87 -5.08 -13.73 18.15
C ALA A 87 -5.71 -14.95 17.47
N TYR A 88 -5.24 -15.33 16.28
CA TYR A 88 -5.72 -16.51 15.57
C TYR A 88 -5.12 -17.82 16.11
N LEU A 89 -3.83 -17.81 16.44
CA LEU A 89 -3.10 -18.98 16.93
C LEU A 89 -3.20 -19.16 18.46
N GLU A 90 -3.65 -18.12 19.18
CA GLU A 90 -3.70 -18.06 20.64
C GLU A 90 -2.32 -18.22 21.33
N GLU A 91 -1.24 -17.92 20.60
CA GLU A 91 0.14 -18.00 21.07
C GLU A 91 0.98 -16.80 20.60
N LYS A 92 2.17 -16.63 21.20
CA LYS A 92 3.09 -15.56 20.81
C LYS A 92 3.80 -15.90 19.51
N VAL A 93 3.75 -14.98 18.55
CA VAL A 93 4.47 -15.09 17.28
C VAL A 93 5.79 -14.34 17.41
N THR A 94 6.89 -15.08 17.30
CA THR A 94 8.24 -14.54 17.48
C THR A 94 9.04 -14.53 16.19
N ASP A 95 8.89 -15.54 15.35
CA ASP A 95 9.59 -15.66 14.07
C ASP A 95 8.71 -15.28 12.88
N ALA A 96 9.31 -14.66 11.86
CA ALA A 96 8.61 -14.32 10.62
C ALA A 96 9.52 -14.39 9.39
N ILE A 97 8.90 -14.71 8.26
CA ILE A 97 9.44 -14.46 6.93
C ILE A 97 8.68 -13.28 6.35
N ILE A 98 9.39 -12.28 5.83
CA ILE A 98 8.78 -11.06 5.28
C ILE A 98 9.08 -11.00 3.78
N SER A 99 8.05 -10.76 2.97
CA SER A 99 8.22 -10.59 1.52
C SER A 99 8.64 -9.16 1.18
N VAL A 100 9.47 -9.02 0.14
CA VAL A 100 9.93 -7.73 -0.42
C VAL A 100 9.90 -7.77 -1.96
N PRO A 101 9.76 -6.63 -2.64
CA PRO A 101 9.86 -6.58 -4.10
C PRO A 101 11.21 -7.11 -4.57
N ALA A 102 11.23 -7.86 -5.67
CA ALA A 102 12.47 -8.45 -6.18
C ALA A 102 13.53 -7.39 -6.55
N HIS A 103 13.10 -6.20 -6.99
CA HIS A 103 13.96 -5.07 -7.34
C HIS A 103 14.46 -4.25 -6.14
N PHE A 104 14.09 -4.59 -4.90
CA PHE A 104 14.62 -3.89 -3.72
C PHE A 104 16.13 -4.10 -3.60
N ASN A 105 16.84 -2.98 -3.41
CA ASN A 105 18.28 -2.99 -3.13
C ASN A 105 18.56 -3.34 -1.66
N ASP A 106 19.85 -3.47 -1.33
CA ASP A 106 20.31 -3.88 0.01
C ASP A 106 19.84 -2.94 1.12
N SER A 107 19.84 -1.63 0.88
CA SER A 107 19.36 -0.61 1.84
C SER A 107 17.88 -0.81 2.17
N GLN A 108 17.05 -1.02 1.15
CA GLN A 108 15.60 -1.23 1.33
C GLN A 108 15.29 -2.56 2.00
N ARG A 109 16.05 -3.62 1.66
CA ARG A 109 15.96 -4.92 2.34
C ARG A 109 16.33 -4.81 3.80
N GLN A 110 17.46 -4.17 4.10
CA GLN A 110 17.90 -3.98 5.48
C GLN A 110 16.87 -3.17 6.29
N ALA A 111 16.37 -2.07 5.74
CA ALA A 111 15.34 -1.26 6.39
C ALA A 111 14.04 -2.04 6.64
N THR A 112 13.65 -2.94 5.75
CA THR A 112 12.49 -3.83 5.95
C THR A 112 12.75 -4.85 7.07
N LYS A 113 13.97 -5.40 7.14
CA LYS A 113 14.38 -6.29 8.23
C LYS A 113 14.37 -5.56 9.58
N ASP A 114 14.89 -4.33 9.61
CA ASP A 114 14.91 -3.48 10.80
C ASP A 114 13.48 -3.18 11.29
N ALA A 115 12.54 -2.91 10.38
CA ALA A 115 11.13 -2.77 10.73
C ALA A 115 10.54 -4.03 11.39
N GLY A 116 10.93 -5.22 10.94
CA GLY A 116 10.56 -6.49 11.58
C GLY A 116 11.12 -6.61 12.99
N ILE A 117 12.40 -6.23 13.19
CA ILE A 117 13.04 -6.24 14.51
C ILE A 117 12.33 -5.25 15.47
N ILE A 118 12.02 -4.03 15.00
CA ILE A 118 11.28 -3.03 15.78
C ILE A 118 9.88 -3.53 16.16
N ALA A 119 9.24 -4.34 15.31
CA ALA A 119 7.96 -4.99 15.59
C ALA A 119 8.07 -6.18 16.57
N GLY A 120 9.28 -6.51 17.04
CA GLY A 120 9.53 -7.65 17.92
C GLY A 120 9.39 -8.99 17.21
N LEU A 121 9.80 -9.06 15.93
CA LEU A 121 9.88 -10.27 15.14
C LEU A 121 11.34 -10.61 14.84
N ASN A 122 11.71 -11.87 15.00
CA ASN A 122 12.92 -12.44 14.45
C ASN A 122 12.69 -12.73 12.96
N VAL A 123 13.30 -11.90 12.10
CA VAL A 123 13.15 -12.04 10.65
C VAL A 123 14.09 -13.12 10.14
N LEU A 124 13.57 -14.35 10.01
CA LEU A 124 14.32 -15.54 9.59
C LEU A 124 14.91 -15.35 8.19
N ARG A 125 14.11 -14.80 7.27
CA ARG A 125 14.50 -14.54 5.89
C ARG A 125 13.62 -13.46 5.28
N LEU A 126 14.21 -12.66 4.39
CA LEU A 126 13.45 -11.88 3.42
C LEU A 126 13.30 -12.70 2.14
N ILE A 127 12.09 -12.84 1.65
CA ILE A 127 11.81 -13.53 0.38
C ILE A 127 11.33 -12.55 -0.66
N ASN A 128 11.64 -12.79 -1.93
CA ASN A 128 11.11 -11.98 -3.00
C ASN A 128 9.61 -12.29 -3.17
N GLU A 129 8.78 -11.26 -3.31
CA GLU A 129 7.35 -11.37 -3.62
C GLU A 129 7.05 -12.35 -4.77
N PRO A 130 7.69 -12.27 -5.95
CA PRO A 130 7.43 -13.24 -7.01
C PRO A 130 7.87 -14.67 -6.68
N THR A 131 8.89 -14.84 -5.84
CA THR A 131 9.30 -16.17 -5.35
C THR A 131 8.26 -16.72 -4.37
N ALA A 132 7.72 -15.89 -3.48
CA ALA A 132 6.65 -16.29 -2.55
C ALA A 132 5.40 -16.75 -3.32
N ALA A 133 5.01 -16.00 -4.35
CA ALA A 133 3.90 -16.36 -5.23
C ALA A 133 4.16 -17.67 -6.00
N ALA A 134 5.39 -17.86 -6.51
CA ALA A 134 5.77 -19.10 -7.18
C ALA A 134 5.76 -20.31 -6.24
N ILE A 135 6.21 -20.17 -4.99
CA ILE A 135 6.10 -21.23 -3.97
C ILE A 135 4.63 -21.57 -3.75
N ALA A 136 3.77 -20.57 -3.53
CA ALA A 136 2.35 -20.78 -3.32
C ALA A 136 1.67 -21.50 -4.49
N TYR A 137 2.07 -21.20 -5.73
CA TYR A 137 1.57 -21.87 -6.93
C TYR A 137 2.08 -23.32 -7.08
N ASP A 138 3.31 -23.60 -6.64
CA ASP A 138 3.96 -24.89 -6.85
C ASP A 138 3.66 -25.92 -5.75
N LEU A 139 3.25 -25.49 -4.55
CA LEU A 139 3.00 -26.34 -3.39
C LEU A 139 2.10 -27.56 -3.67
N ASP A 140 1.12 -27.42 -4.57
CA ASP A 140 0.16 -28.49 -4.90
C ASP A 140 0.44 -29.16 -6.26
N LYS A 141 1.50 -28.76 -6.96
CA LYS A 141 1.78 -29.21 -8.33
C LYS A 141 2.88 -30.25 -8.34
N ASN A 142 2.49 -31.53 -8.38
CA ASN A 142 3.39 -32.67 -8.60
C ASN A 142 3.91 -32.74 -10.05
N VAL A 143 4.46 -31.64 -10.56
CA VAL A 143 4.96 -31.54 -11.92
C VAL A 143 6.48 -31.69 -11.90
N SER A 144 6.97 -32.76 -12.54
CA SER A 144 8.39 -33.02 -12.70
C SER A 144 8.98 -32.20 -13.86
N GLY A 145 10.25 -31.84 -13.73
CA GLY A 145 11.03 -31.15 -14.77
C GLY A 145 11.18 -29.65 -14.59
N GLU A 146 12.02 -29.07 -15.44
CA GLU A 146 12.26 -27.63 -15.53
C GLU A 146 11.01 -26.90 -16.01
N ARG A 147 10.67 -25.79 -15.34
CA ARG A 147 9.54 -24.94 -15.71
C ARG A 147 9.92 -23.48 -15.69
N ASN A 148 9.43 -22.74 -16.67
CA ASN A 148 9.48 -21.29 -16.67
C ASN A 148 8.09 -20.77 -16.29
N ILE A 149 8.03 -19.92 -15.28
CA ILE A 149 6.80 -19.31 -14.76
C ILE A 149 6.88 -17.81 -14.93
N ILE A 150 5.76 -17.19 -15.27
CA ILE A 150 5.62 -15.74 -15.26
C ILE A 150 4.69 -15.39 -14.10
N VAL A 151 5.21 -14.60 -13.16
CA VAL A 151 4.40 -14.01 -12.09
C VAL A 151 4.03 -12.60 -12.51
N PHE A 152 2.74 -12.36 -12.64
CA PHE A 152 2.16 -11.06 -12.89
C PHE A 152 1.56 -10.54 -11.58
N ASP A 153 2.22 -9.56 -10.97
CA ASP A 153 1.81 -8.93 -9.72
C ASP A 153 1.31 -7.52 -10.00
N LEU A 154 -0.01 -7.34 -9.95
CA LEU A 154 -0.67 -6.05 -10.07
C LEU A 154 -1.21 -5.63 -8.71
N GLY A 155 -0.39 -4.91 -7.97
CA GLY A 155 -0.71 -4.43 -6.63
C GLY A 155 -1.38 -3.05 -6.64
N SER A 156 -1.70 -2.57 -5.43
CA SER A 156 -2.27 -1.23 -5.20
C SER A 156 -1.25 -0.09 -5.31
N GLY A 157 0.04 -0.40 -5.55
CA GLY A 157 1.08 0.61 -5.65
C GLY A 157 2.11 0.39 -6.75
N ASN A 158 2.08 -0.73 -7.46
CA ASN A 158 2.95 -0.98 -8.60
C ASN A 158 2.43 -2.20 -9.36
N ILE A 159 2.93 -2.36 -10.59
CA ILE A 159 2.83 -3.58 -11.37
C ILE A 159 4.23 -4.13 -11.59
N ASN A 160 4.44 -5.42 -11.29
CA ASN A 160 5.66 -6.14 -11.61
C ASN A 160 5.33 -7.42 -12.38
N VAL A 161 6.12 -7.69 -13.40
CA VAL A 161 6.15 -8.96 -14.13
C VAL A 161 7.51 -9.57 -13.90
N SER A 162 7.53 -10.78 -13.34
CA SER A 162 8.76 -11.53 -13.07
C SER A 162 8.76 -12.84 -13.84
N VAL A 163 9.85 -13.15 -14.52
CA VAL A 163 10.08 -14.47 -15.12
C VAL A 163 10.93 -15.28 -14.16
N LEU A 164 10.45 -16.46 -13.78
CA LEU A 164 11.13 -17.38 -12.87
C LEU A 164 11.37 -18.72 -13.54
N LYS A 165 12.49 -19.33 -13.20
CA LYS A 165 12.81 -20.72 -13.53
C LYS A 165 12.66 -21.55 -12.26
N ILE A 166 11.91 -22.65 -12.33
CA ILE A 166 11.81 -23.65 -11.27
C ILE A 166 12.49 -24.93 -11.76
N GLU A 167 13.48 -25.40 -11.01
CA GLU A 167 14.20 -26.63 -11.27
C GLU A 167 14.52 -27.33 -9.94
N GLN A 168 14.03 -28.55 -9.75
CA GLN A 168 14.31 -29.36 -8.54
C GLN A 168 14.12 -28.59 -7.22
N GLN A 169 12.99 -27.85 -7.10
CA GLN A 169 12.63 -26.98 -5.96
C GLN A 169 13.47 -25.69 -5.80
N ILE A 170 14.44 -25.46 -6.67
CA ILE A 170 15.15 -24.18 -6.74
C ILE A 170 14.34 -23.22 -7.61
N ILE A 171 14.01 -22.07 -7.05
CA ILE A 171 13.31 -20.99 -7.75
C ILE A 171 14.28 -19.85 -8.01
N GLU A 172 14.58 -19.62 -9.28
CA GLU A 172 15.49 -18.57 -9.73
C GLU A 172 14.70 -17.47 -10.44
N VAL A 173 14.88 -16.21 -10.03
CA VAL A 173 14.31 -15.05 -10.73
C VAL A 173 15.23 -14.68 -11.90
N LYS A 174 14.74 -14.80 -13.13
CA LYS A 174 15.49 -14.52 -14.35
C LYS A 174 15.42 -13.06 -14.78
N SER A 175 14.24 -12.46 -14.68
CA SER A 175 14.04 -11.05 -15.01
C SER A 175 12.85 -10.48 -14.25
N VAL A 176 12.89 -9.16 -14.02
CA VAL A 176 11.82 -8.39 -13.40
C VAL A 176 11.68 -7.11 -14.19
N VAL A 177 10.48 -6.82 -14.67
CA VAL A 177 10.09 -5.57 -15.32
C VAL A 177 8.81 -5.09 -14.65
N GLY A 178 8.64 -3.78 -14.51
CA GLY A 178 7.46 -3.24 -13.87
C GLY A 178 7.33 -1.74 -14.03
N ASP A 179 6.18 -1.23 -13.62
CA ASP A 179 5.90 0.19 -13.50
C ASP A 179 5.53 0.50 -12.05
N THR A 180 6.30 1.41 -11.43
CA THR A 180 6.12 1.80 -10.02
C THR A 180 4.99 2.81 -9.85
N TYR A 181 4.39 3.28 -10.94
CA TYR A 181 3.36 4.32 -10.98
C TYR A 181 2.07 3.88 -11.68
N LEU A 182 2.02 2.65 -12.21
CA LEU A 182 0.78 2.03 -12.69
C LEU A 182 0.31 1.00 -11.67
N CYS A 183 -0.89 1.18 -11.13
CA CYS A 183 -1.41 0.34 -10.06
C CYS A 183 -2.94 0.40 -9.94
N GLY A 184 -3.49 -0.33 -8.95
CA GLY A 184 -4.91 -0.30 -8.61
C GLY A 184 -5.52 1.10 -8.52
N LYS A 185 -4.77 2.06 -7.93
CA LYS A 185 -5.21 3.45 -7.74
C LYS A 185 -5.47 4.18 -9.06
N ASP A 186 -4.80 3.81 -10.15
CA ASP A 186 -5.05 4.40 -11.46
C ASP A 186 -6.41 4.00 -12.02
N PHE A 187 -6.84 2.76 -11.77
CA PHE A 187 -8.19 2.31 -12.11
C PHE A 187 -9.23 3.06 -11.26
N ASP A 188 -8.98 3.21 -9.96
CA ASP A 188 -9.85 3.98 -9.06
C ASP A 188 -9.97 5.43 -9.53
N ASN A 189 -8.85 6.08 -9.87
CA ASN A 189 -8.82 7.45 -10.39
C ASN A 189 -9.58 7.59 -11.71
N ARG A 190 -9.49 6.60 -12.61
CA ARG A 190 -10.27 6.59 -13.86
C ARG A 190 -11.77 6.48 -13.58
N MET A 191 -12.18 5.66 -12.62
CA MET A 191 -13.58 5.58 -12.19
C MET A 191 -14.05 6.90 -11.57
N VAL A 192 -13.26 7.49 -10.67
CA VAL A 192 -13.55 8.79 -10.05
C VAL A 192 -13.73 9.87 -11.13
N ALA A 193 -12.80 9.96 -12.09
CA ALA A 193 -12.90 10.93 -13.18
C ALA A 193 -14.16 10.73 -14.03
N HIS A 194 -14.53 9.48 -14.31
CA HIS A 194 -15.78 9.15 -15.00
C HIS A 194 -16.99 9.62 -14.21
N PHE A 195 -17.09 9.29 -12.92
CA PHE A 195 -18.23 9.68 -12.08
C PHE A 195 -18.30 11.19 -11.82
N VAL A 196 -17.17 11.89 -11.71
CA VAL A 196 -17.15 13.36 -11.63
C VAL A 196 -17.77 13.98 -12.89
N LYS A 197 -17.42 13.46 -14.07
CA LYS A 197 -17.98 13.92 -15.36
C LYS A 197 -19.49 13.63 -15.44
N GLU A 198 -19.91 12.41 -15.10
CA GLU A 198 -21.33 12.04 -15.11
C GLU A 198 -22.14 12.83 -14.09
N PHE A 199 -21.60 13.07 -12.89
CA PHE A 199 -22.24 13.88 -11.86
C PHE A 199 -22.46 15.32 -12.35
N LYS A 200 -21.45 15.91 -13.00
CA LYS A 200 -21.54 17.24 -13.61
C LYS A 200 -22.58 17.28 -14.74
N ARG A 201 -22.65 16.23 -15.57
CA ARG A 201 -23.64 16.10 -16.65
C ARG A 201 -25.09 16.06 -16.12
N ILE A 202 -25.33 15.32 -15.04
CA ILE A 202 -26.68 15.11 -14.49
C ILE A 202 -27.12 16.27 -13.59
N ASN A 203 -26.23 16.79 -12.75
CA ASN A 203 -26.58 17.76 -11.68
C ASN A 203 -26.10 19.19 -11.96
N ASN A 204 -25.36 19.41 -13.06
CA ASN A 204 -24.73 20.70 -13.41
C ASN A 204 -23.85 21.29 -12.28
N LYS A 205 -23.27 20.42 -11.44
CA LYS A 205 -22.37 20.78 -10.34
C LYS A 205 -21.08 19.98 -10.42
N ASP A 206 -19.96 20.64 -10.13
CA ASP A 206 -18.64 20.01 -10.22
C ASP A 206 -18.18 19.48 -8.86
N LEU A 207 -18.21 18.15 -8.69
CA LEU A 207 -17.83 17.47 -7.44
C LEU A 207 -16.35 17.67 -7.09
N SER A 208 -15.49 17.93 -8.08
CA SER A 208 -14.04 18.10 -7.87
C SER A 208 -13.70 19.30 -6.98
N GLN A 209 -14.61 20.27 -6.86
CA GLN A 209 -14.42 21.46 -6.05
C GLN A 209 -14.50 21.17 -4.54
N ASN A 210 -15.15 20.07 -4.14
CA ASN A 210 -15.26 19.67 -2.74
C ASN A 210 -14.36 18.48 -2.46
N LYS A 211 -13.17 18.75 -1.90
CA LYS A 211 -12.15 17.72 -1.57
C LYS A 211 -12.69 16.61 -0.66
N HIS A 212 -13.57 16.93 0.27
CA HIS A 212 -14.19 15.95 1.16
C HIS A 212 -15.10 14.99 0.39
N ASN A 213 -15.99 15.52 -0.45
CA ASN A 213 -16.87 14.68 -1.28
C ASN A 213 -16.09 13.90 -2.35
N LEU A 214 -15.03 14.48 -2.91
CA LEU A 214 -14.14 13.79 -3.83
C LEU A 214 -13.43 12.60 -3.16
N CYS A 215 -12.97 12.77 -1.92
CA CYS A 215 -12.39 11.69 -1.14
C CYS A 215 -13.41 10.58 -0.85
N ARG A 216 -14.66 10.93 -0.53
CA ARG A 216 -15.75 9.95 -0.34
C ARG A 216 -16.06 9.18 -1.62
N LEU A 217 -16.04 9.84 -2.78
CA LEU A 217 -16.18 9.18 -4.08
C LEU A 217 -15.02 8.24 -4.35
N TYR A 218 -13.79 8.68 -4.09
CA TYR A 218 -12.61 7.83 -4.21
C TYR A 218 -12.74 6.56 -3.36
N THR A 219 -13.09 6.69 -2.08
CA THR A 219 -13.28 5.52 -1.19
C THR A 219 -14.38 4.58 -1.67
N ALA A 220 -15.47 5.11 -2.22
CA ALA A 220 -16.54 4.29 -2.78
C ALA A 220 -16.11 3.57 -4.06
N CYS A 221 -15.36 4.24 -4.95
CA CYS A 221 -14.78 3.63 -6.14
C CYS A 221 -13.77 2.53 -5.81
N GLU A 222 -12.82 2.79 -4.91
CA GLU A 222 -11.85 1.81 -4.44
C GLU A 222 -12.54 0.60 -3.81
N HIS A 223 -13.53 0.82 -2.93
CA HIS A 223 -14.30 -0.27 -2.33
C HIS A 223 -14.97 -1.16 -3.38
N GLU A 224 -15.65 -0.56 -4.35
CA GLU A 224 -16.28 -1.32 -5.43
C GLU A 224 -15.24 -2.03 -6.30
N ASN A 225 -14.04 -1.49 -6.48
CA ASN A 225 -12.97 -2.17 -7.23
C ASN A 225 -12.48 -3.44 -6.50
N ASP A 226 -12.34 -3.35 -5.17
CA ASP A 226 -11.79 -4.41 -4.32
C ASP A 226 -12.77 -5.58 -4.10
N VAL A 227 -14.09 -5.34 -4.20
CA VAL A 227 -15.11 -6.38 -3.94
C VAL A 227 -15.15 -7.38 -5.09
N PRO A 228 -14.98 -8.69 -4.82
CA PRO A 228 -15.22 -9.74 -5.82
C PRO A 228 -16.68 -9.72 -6.25
N LYS A 229 -16.93 -9.60 -7.56
CA LYS A 229 -18.29 -9.53 -8.10
C LYS A 229 -18.66 -10.80 -8.84
N SER A 230 -19.80 -11.36 -8.48
CA SER A 230 -20.45 -12.45 -9.21
C SER A 230 -21.27 -11.96 -10.42
N ILE A 231 -21.56 -10.65 -10.49
CA ILE A 231 -22.39 -10.00 -11.51
C ILE A 231 -21.54 -8.88 -12.15
N PRO A 232 -21.62 -8.64 -13.48
CA PRO A 232 -20.83 -7.60 -14.16
C PRO A 232 -21.28 -6.17 -13.86
N ILE A 233 -21.99 -5.93 -12.76
CA ILE A 233 -22.56 -4.63 -12.37
C ILE A 233 -22.05 -4.27 -10.98
N ALA A 234 -21.64 -3.02 -10.81
CA ALA A 234 -21.21 -2.43 -9.56
C ALA A 234 -21.99 -1.14 -9.31
N VAL A 235 -22.40 -0.89 -8.06
CA VAL A 235 -23.19 0.30 -7.71
C VAL A 235 -22.38 1.16 -6.76
N VAL A 236 -21.83 2.26 -7.28
CA VAL A 236 -21.16 3.26 -6.46
C VAL A 236 -22.22 4.18 -5.84
N ALA A 237 -22.44 4.05 -4.53
CA ALA A 237 -23.42 4.86 -3.80
C ALA A 237 -22.77 5.79 -2.78
N ILE A 238 -23.04 7.09 -2.88
CA ILE A 238 -22.61 8.10 -1.90
C ILE A 238 -23.85 8.83 -1.41
N ARG A 239 -24.14 8.73 -0.10
CA ARG A 239 -25.26 9.43 0.51
C ARG A 239 -24.88 10.89 0.80
N ASN A 240 -25.81 11.83 0.63
CA ASN A 240 -25.62 13.23 1.01
C ASN A 240 -24.33 13.87 0.43
N CYS A 241 -24.22 13.95 -0.90
CA CYS A 241 -23.22 14.81 -1.55
C CYS A 241 -23.67 16.27 -1.44
N THR A 242 -23.46 16.87 -0.27
CA THR A 242 -23.76 18.30 -0.06
C THR A 242 -22.69 19.13 -0.76
N PHE A 243 -23.09 19.87 -1.77
CA PHE A 243 -22.36 21.05 -2.22
C PHE A 243 -22.73 22.12 -1.21
N GLY A 244 -21.78 22.60 -0.42
CA GLY A 244 -22.06 23.63 0.57
C GLY A 244 -22.78 24.80 -0.09
N CYS A 245 -24.09 24.91 0.14
CA CYS A 245 -24.80 26.18 0.08
C CYS A 245 -24.67 26.74 1.49
N PHE A 246 -23.57 27.45 1.75
CA PHE A 246 -23.52 28.47 2.79
C PHE A 246 -22.96 29.72 2.11
N GLU A 247 -23.90 30.59 1.70
CA GLU A 247 -23.82 31.99 1.24
C GLU A 247 -25.19 32.20 0.54
N ASN A 248 -26.20 32.90 1.05
CA ASN A 248 -26.40 33.81 2.18
C ASN A 248 -27.72 33.49 2.90
#